data_AF-A0A830C8N4-F1
#
_entry.id   AF-A0A830C8N4-F1
#
_cell.length_a   1.000
_cell.length_b   1.000
_cell.length_c   1.000
_cell.angle_alpha   90.00
_cell.angle_beta   90.00
_cell.angle_gamma   90.00
#
_symmetry.space_group_name_H-M   'P 1'
#
loop_
_entity.id
_entity.type
_entity.pdbx_description
1 polymer ?
#
loop_
_entity_poly.entity_id
_entity_poly.type
_entity_poly.pdbx_seq_one_letter_code
_entity_poly.pdbx_strand_id
1 'polypeptide(L)'
;MGIYITNYQLRMDTLAYVLYYPQKPLVTTRAMEHLHFRQLPAGINAIVSITCYSGYNQEDSLIMKQSSIDRGFFCSLFFRSYRDEEKKIGTLVKEDFGRPNKESTLGMRHGSYDKLDDDGFAPPGTRVSGDDVIIGKTTSLPPEEAQGKSVRFTNKDHSTSLRHSETGIVDQVLLTTNADGLRFVKVWM
;
A
#
# COMPACT_ATOMS: atom_id res chain seq x y z
N MET A 1 6.02 -14.86 -8.38
CA MET A 1 4.76 -14.12 -8.17
C MET A 1 3.60 -15.00 -8.59
N GLY A 2 2.47 -14.94 -7.90
CA GLY A 2 1.36 -15.87 -8.10
C GLY A 2 0.35 -15.77 -6.98
N ILE A 3 -0.65 -16.63 -6.95
CA ILE A 3 -1.57 -16.68 -5.80
C ILE A 3 -0.85 -17.45 -4.69
N TYR A 4 -0.54 -16.77 -3.58
CA TYR A 4 0.20 -17.36 -2.47
C TYR A 4 -0.71 -18.07 -1.47
N ILE A 5 -1.92 -17.54 -1.24
CA ILE A 5 -3.00 -18.15 -0.44
C ILE A 5 -4.35 -17.71 -1.02
N THR A 6 -5.43 -18.44 -0.75
CA THR A 6 -6.77 -18.15 -1.31
C THR A 6 -7.47 -16.98 -0.63
N ASN A 7 -7.23 -16.75 0.66
CA ASN A 7 -7.86 -15.67 1.44
C ASN A 7 -7.09 -14.34 1.40
N TYR A 8 -6.23 -14.15 0.41
CA TYR A 8 -5.41 -12.93 0.30
C TYR A 8 -6.24 -11.64 0.23
N GLN A 9 -7.46 -11.70 -0.32
CA GLN A 9 -8.39 -10.57 -0.41
C GLN A 9 -8.92 -10.07 0.94
N LEU A 10 -8.91 -10.92 1.96
CA LEU A 10 -9.35 -10.59 3.32
C LEU A 10 -8.16 -10.31 4.25
N ARG A 11 -6.93 -10.59 3.77
CA ARG A 11 -5.72 -10.50 4.58
C ARG A 11 -4.94 -9.27 4.18
N MET A 12 -4.89 -8.29 5.08
CA MET A 12 -4.03 -7.12 4.89
C MET A 12 -2.57 -7.48 5.15
N ASP A 13 -1.88 -8.02 4.15
CA ASP A 13 -0.42 -8.20 4.19
C ASP A 13 0.32 -6.90 3.89
N THR A 14 1.55 -6.76 4.40
CA THR A 14 2.38 -5.58 4.15
C THR A 14 2.65 -5.39 2.65
N LEU A 15 2.95 -6.47 1.95
CA LEU A 15 3.26 -6.51 0.52
C LEU A 15 2.74 -7.80 -0.07
N ALA A 16 2.04 -7.73 -1.20
CA ALA A 16 1.65 -8.91 -1.96
C ALA A 16 1.68 -8.65 -3.46
N TYR A 17 1.99 -9.70 -4.23
CA TYR A 17 1.99 -9.69 -5.69
C TYR A 17 1.21 -10.89 -6.20
N VAL A 18 0.10 -10.62 -6.89
CA VAL A 18 -0.83 -11.65 -7.34
C VAL A 18 -0.95 -11.60 -8.86
N LEU A 19 -0.74 -12.73 -9.54
CA LEU A 19 -0.95 -12.81 -10.99
C LEU A 19 -2.44 -12.82 -11.33
N TYR A 20 -2.83 -12.16 -12.43
CA TYR A 20 -4.21 -12.17 -12.92
C TYR A 20 -4.64 -13.57 -13.40
N TYR A 21 -3.78 -14.22 -14.19
CA TYR A 21 -4.10 -15.47 -14.87
C TYR A 21 -3.00 -16.53 -14.66
N PRO A 22 -2.80 -17.02 -13.44
CA PRO A 22 -1.83 -18.08 -13.19
C PRO A 22 -2.32 -19.40 -13.83
N GLN A 23 -1.40 -20.15 -14.43
CA GLN A 23 -1.69 -21.38 -15.16
C GLN A 23 -0.95 -22.57 -14.55
N LYS A 24 -1.58 -23.74 -14.58
CA LYS A 24 -0.91 -25.00 -14.23
C LYS A 24 0.22 -25.26 -15.23
N PRO A 25 1.42 -25.63 -14.76
CA PRO A 25 2.51 -25.98 -15.67
C PRO A 25 2.16 -27.23 -16.47
N LEU A 26 2.53 -27.24 -17.76
CA LEU A 26 2.29 -28.36 -18.67
C LEU A 26 3.11 -29.60 -18.28
N VAL A 27 4.37 -29.39 -17.89
CA VAL A 27 5.28 -30.43 -17.43
C VAL A 27 5.35 -30.37 -15.91
N THR A 28 4.99 -31.45 -15.23
CA THR A 28 4.90 -31.52 -13.76
C THR A 28 5.64 -32.74 -13.20
N THR A 29 6.23 -32.59 -12.01
CA THR A 29 6.75 -33.73 -11.24
C THR A 29 5.67 -34.31 -10.33
N ARG A 30 5.78 -35.59 -9.93
CA ARG A 30 4.82 -36.23 -9.01
C ARG A 30 4.76 -35.54 -7.63
N ALA A 31 5.88 -34.99 -7.17
CA ALA A 31 5.95 -34.25 -5.90
C ALA A 31 5.01 -33.02 -5.87
N MET A 32 4.72 -32.42 -7.02
CA MET A 32 3.85 -31.23 -7.10
C MET A 32 2.40 -31.53 -6.70
N GLU A 33 1.98 -32.80 -6.79
CA GLU A 33 0.66 -33.22 -6.32
C GLU A 33 0.56 -33.14 -4.79
N HIS A 34 1.59 -33.61 -4.10
CA HIS A 34 1.68 -33.55 -2.63
C HIS A 34 1.87 -32.12 -2.11
N LEU A 35 2.53 -31.25 -2.88
CA LEU A 35 2.70 -29.84 -2.55
C LEU A 35 1.48 -28.97 -2.92
N HIS A 36 0.46 -29.55 -3.54
CA HIS A 36 -0.72 -28.84 -4.04
C HIS A 36 -0.40 -27.67 -4.98
N PHE A 37 0.74 -27.70 -5.68
CA PHE A 37 1.17 -26.60 -6.56
C PHE A 37 0.21 -26.37 -7.74
N ARG A 38 -0.54 -27.41 -8.14
CA ARG A 38 -1.58 -27.28 -9.18
C ARG A 38 -2.76 -26.43 -8.73
N GLN A 39 -2.99 -26.29 -7.43
CA GLN A 39 -4.10 -25.49 -6.88
C GLN A 39 -3.71 -24.01 -6.82
N LEU A 40 -2.45 -23.70 -6.49
CA LEU A 40 -1.91 -22.36 -6.40
C LEU A 40 -0.65 -22.21 -7.30
N PRO A 41 -0.82 -22.14 -8.63
CA PRO A 41 0.30 -22.01 -9.55
C PRO A 41 0.93 -20.61 -9.50
N ALA A 42 2.24 -20.56 -9.77
CA ALA A 42 3.06 -19.35 -9.69
C ALA A 42 3.61 -18.86 -11.05
N GLY A 43 2.97 -19.20 -12.17
CA GLY A 43 3.45 -18.85 -13.50
C GLY A 43 2.39 -18.92 -14.59
N ILE A 44 2.81 -18.68 -15.83
CA ILE A 44 1.98 -18.72 -17.04
C ILE A 44 2.74 -19.56 -18.08
N ASN A 45 2.06 -20.43 -18.82
CA ASN A 45 2.71 -21.16 -19.91
C ASN A 45 2.97 -20.19 -21.07
N ALA A 46 4.22 -20.15 -21.53
CA ALA A 46 4.67 -19.27 -22.60
C ALA A 46 5.04 -20.09 -23.85
N ILE A 47 4.78 -19.52 -25.03
CA ILE A 47 5.34 -20.02 -26.28
C ILE A 47 6.70 -19.36 -26.46
N VAL A 48 7.76 -20.17 -26.53
CA VAL A 48 9.15 -19.70 -26.60
C VAL A 48 9.73 -20.08 -27.96
N SER A 49 10.43 -19.12 -28.59
CA SER A 49 11.19 -19.33 -29.82
C SER A 49 12.67 -19.09 -29.53
N ILE A 50 13.50 -20.10 -29.77
CA ILE A 50 14.96 -20.00 -29.61
C ILE A 50 15.55 -19.65 -30.98
N THR A 51 15.86 -18.37 -31.17
CA THR A 51 16.40 -17.85 -32.43
C THR A 51 17.19 -16.58 -32.19
N CYS A 52 18.19 -16.30 -33.03
CA CYS A 52 18.88 -15.02 -33.02
C CYS A 52 18.06 -14.02 -33.84
N TYR A 53 17.49 -12.99 -33.21
CA TYR A 53 16.63 -12.03 -33.90
C TYR A 53 16.93 -10.59 -33.44
N SER A 54 17.18 -9.69 -34.39
CA SER A 54 17.44 -8.25 -34.20
C SER A 54 18.58 -7.83 -33.25
N GLY A 55 19.25 -8.75 -32.55
CA GLY A 55 20.30 -8.45 -31.57
C GLY A 55 19.78 -8.06 -30.17
N TYR A 56 18.49 -7.71 -30.02
CA TYR A 56 17.87 -7.37 -28.72
C TYR A 56 17.59 -8.57 -27.80
N ASN A 57 18.11 -9.75 -28.12
CA ASN A 57 18.04 -10.95 -27.29
C ASN A 57 19.42 -11.53 -26.92
N GLN A 58 20.45 -10.67 -26.90
CA GLN A 58 21.81 -11.01 -26.48
C GLN A 58 21.98 -10.79 -24.96
N GLU A 59 23.00 -11.41 -24.35
CA GLU A 59 23.38 -11.15 -22.95
C GLU A 59 22.18 -11.21 -21.96
N ASP A 60 21.49 -12.36 -21.95
CA ASP A 60 20.33 -12.65 -21.09
C ASP A 60 19.08 -11.78 -21.32
N SER A 61 19.05 -10.99 -22.39
CA SER A 61 17.85 -10.24 -22.78
C SER A 61 16.84 -11.10 -23.55
N LEU A 62 15.56 -10.74 -23.45
CA LEU A 62 14.44 -11.43 -24.08
C LEU A 62 13.58 -10.44 -24.86
N ILE A 63 13.14 -10.84 -26.05
CA ILE A 63 12.17 -10.08 -26.84
C ILE A 63 10.78 -10.64 -26.53
N MET A 64 9.87 -9.78 -26.05
CA MET A 64 8.48 -10.14 -25.77
C MET A 64 7.52 -9.60 -26.81
N LYS A 65 6.43 -10.34 -27.05
CA LYS A 65 5.37 -9.93 -27.98
C LYS A 65 4.45 -8.90 -27.31
N GLN A 66 4.50 -7.65 -27.78
CA GLN A 66 3.68 -6.56 -27.23
C GLN A 66 2.18 -6.90 -27.18
N SER A 67 1.62 -7.41 -28.27
CA SER A 67 0.20 -7.81 -28.31
C SER A 67 -0.19 -8.94 -27.34
N SER A 68 0.77 -9.70 -26.80
CA SER A 68 0.49 -10.62 -25.69
C SER A 68 0.40 -9.87 -24.37
N ILE A 69 1.31 -8.91 -24.13
CA ILE A 69 1.31 -8.05 -22.94
C ILE A 69 0.03 -7.23 -22.88
N ASP A 70 -0.39 -6.63 -24.00
CA ASP A 70 -1.63 -5.84 -24.09
C ASP A 70 -2.89 -6.66 -23.74
N ARG A 71 -2.82 -7.99 -23.90
CA ARG A 71 -3.91 -8.93 -23.54
C ARG A 71 -3.79 -9.45 -22.11
N GLY A 72 -2.88 -8.91 -21.30
CA GLY A 72 -2.72 -9.25 -19.89
C GLY A 72 -1.65 -10.30 -19.59
N PHE A 73 -0.75 -10.60 -20.53
CA PHE A 73 0.32 -11.58 -20.31
C PHE A 73 1.26 -11.10 -19.20
N PHE A 74 1.38 -11.92 -18.14
CA PHE A 74 2.11 -11.62 -16.90
C PHE A 74 1.66 -10.37 -16.13
N CYS A 75 0.45 -9.86 -16.36
CA CYS A 75 -0.11 -8.80 -15.51
C CYS A 75 -0.28 -9.30 -14.07
N SER A 76 0.10 -8.45 -13.12
CA SER A 76 -0.01 -8.72 -11.69
C SER A 76 -0.61 -7.54 -10.95
N LEU A 77 -1.35 -7.83 -9.88
CA LEU A 77 -1.77 -6.88 -8.88
C LEU A 77 -0.67 -6.74 -7.85
N PHE A 78 -0.35 -5.51 -7.50
CA PHE A 78 0.53 -5.18 -6.40
C PHE A 78 -0.33 -4.60 -5.28
N PHE A 79 -0.18 -5.16 -4.08
CA PHE A 79 -0.84 -4.68 -2.89
C PHE A 79 0.19 -4.22 -1.86
N ARG A 80 -0.13 -3.14 -1.16
CA ARG A 80 0.64 -2.65 -0.02
C ARG A 80 -0.28 -2.18 1.09
N SER A 81 0.05 -2.59 2.32
CA SER A 81 -0.61 -2.04 3.50
C SER A 81 0.27 -1.01 4.22
N TYR A 82 -0.32 0.13 4.55
CA TYR A 82 0.21 1.11 5.49
C TYR A 82 -0.49 0.94 6.83
N ARG A 83 0.28 0.92 7.91
CA ARG A 83 -0.27 0.82 9.28
C ARG A 83 0.19 2.01 10.10
N ASP A 84 -0.69 2.51 10.94
CA ASP A 84 -0.38 3.55 11.92
C ASP A 84 -1.20 3.30 13.19
N GLU A 85 -0.69 3.78 14.32
CA GLU A 85 -1.29 3.58 15.64
C GLU A 85 -1.14 4.85 16.47
N GLU A 86 -2.14 5.18 17.27
CA GLU A 86 -2.01 6.26 18.25
C GLU A 86 -0.98 5.87 19.31
N LYS A 87 -0.09 6.80 19.66
CA LYS A 87 0.84 6.62 20.77
C LYS A 87 0.45 7.45 21.98
N LYS A 88 0.53 6.82 23.14
CA LYS A 88 0.56 7.50 24.45
C LYS A 88 2.00 7.84 24.81
N ILE A 89 2.23 9.08 25.24
CA ILE A 89 3.50 9.49 25.87
C ILE A 89 3.17 9.81 27.32
N GLY A 90 3.54 8.91 28.24
CA GLY A 90 3.15 8.99 29.65
C GLY A 90 1.68 8.61 29.84
N THR A 91 0.93 9.41 30.61
CA THR A 91 -0.45 9.11 31.02
C THR A 91 -1.53 9.68 30.07
N LEU A 92 -1.18 10.60 29.17
CA LEU A 92 -2.12 11.20 28.22
C LEU A 92 -1.92 10.65 26.79
N VAL A 93 -3.05 10.40 26.12
CA VAL A 93 -3.08 10.21 24.65
C VAL A 93 -2.77 11.57 24.03
N LYS A 94 -1.67 11.65 23.30
CA LYS A 94 -1.24 12.91 22.67
C LYS A 94 -1.46 12.89 21.16
N GLU A 95 -1.54 11.71 20.56
CA GLU A 95 -1.76 11.51 19.14
C GLU A 95 -3.20 11.11 18.89
N ASP A 96 -3.84 11.76 17.93
CA ASP A 96 -5.20 11.46 17.49
C ASP A 96 -5.26 11.44 15.95
N PHE A 97 -6.12 10.57 15.44
CA PHE A 97 -6.43 10.53 14.01
C PHE A 97 -7.49 11.56 13.66
N GLY A 98 -7.21 12.34 12.63
CA GLY A 98 -8.12 13.37 12.17
C GLY A 98 -7.51 14.16 11.02
N ARG A 99 -8.36 14.88 10.31
CA ARG A 99 -7.95 15.70 9.18
C ARG A 99 -7.11 16.90 9.64
N PRO A 100 -5.83 17.01 9.25
CA PRO A 100 -5.00 18.15 9.62
C PRO A 100 -5.47 19.42 8.89
N ASN A 101 -5.62 20.52 9.62
CA ASN A 101 -5.96 21.82 9.04
C ASN A 101 -4.72 22.73 8.96
N LYS A 102 -4.55 23.42 7.82
CA LYS A 102 -3.39 24.29 7.53
C LYS A 102 -3.25 25.45 8.51
N GLU A 103 -4.37 25.88 9.08
CA GLU A 103 -4.41 27.00 10.02
C GLU A 103 -4.01 26.58 11.45
N SER A 104 -4.35 25.36 11.86
CA SER A 104 -4.16 24.88 13.23
C SER A 104 -2.95 23.97 13.41
N THR A 105 -2.44 23.39 12.32
CA THR A 105 -1.44 22.31 12.38
C THR A 105 -0.07 22.79 11.90
N LEU A 106 0.94 22.65 12.76
CA LEU A 106 2.33 22.94 12.46
C LEU A 106 2.99 21.75 11.74
N GLY A 107 3.80 22.06 10.72
CA GLY A 107 4.67 21.06 10.08
C GLY A 107 3.98 20.15 9.08
N MET A 108 2.86 20.60 8.48
CA MET A 108 2.23 19.88 7.38
C MET A 108 3.22 19.61 6.25
N ARG A 109 3.19 18.40 5.73
CA ARG A 109 3.98 17.95 4.59
C ARG A 109 3.53 18.67 3.31
N HIS A 110 4.38 18.62 2.29
CA HIS A 110 4.08 19.17 0.95
C HIS A 110 3.08 18.32 0.14
N GLY A 111 2.49 17.29 0.74
CA GLY A 111 1.50 16.40 0.13
C GLY A 111 0.10 16.99 0.06
N SER A 112 -0.78 16.37 -0.75
CA SER A 112 -2.21 16.71 -0.72
C SER A 112 -2.90 16.02 0.46
N TYR A 113 -3.68 16.81 1.21
CA TYR A 113 -4.58 16.36 2.28
C TYR A 113 -6.05 16.42 1.84
N ASP A 114 -6.30 16.73 0.57
CA ASP A 114 -7.65 16.95 0.03
C ASP A 114 -8.41 15.63 -0.15
N LYS A 115 -7.67 14.52 -0.20
CA LYS A 115 -8.18 13.15 -0.36
C LYS A 115 -8.52 12.46 0.95
N LEU A 116 -8.34 13.15 2.09
CA LEU A 116 -8.71 12.65 3.41
C LEU A 116 -10.14 13.05 3.74
N ASP A 117 -10.90 12.12 4.30
CA ASP A 117 -12.18 12.39 4.94
C ASP A 117 -11.99 13.09 6.29
N ASP A 118 -13.08 13.49 6.92
CA ASP A 118 -13.09 14.22 8.19
C ASP A 118 -12.48 13.40 9.35
N ASP A 119 -12.52 12.07 9.24
CA ASP A 119 -11.87 11.14 10.18
C ASP A 119 -10.35 11.06 10.01
N GLY A 120 -9.80 11.70 8.97
CA GLY A 120 -8.38 11.71 8.65
C GLY A 120 -7.91 10.51 7.83
N PHE A 121 -8.79 9.71 7.22
CA PHE A 121 -8.37 8.59 6.37
C PHE A 121 -8.79 8.80 4.91
N ALA A 122 -8.02 8.24 3.97
CA ALA A 122 -8.44 8.22 2.57
C ALA A 122 -9.48 7.09 2.35
N PRO A 123 -10.69 7.38 1.85
CA PRO A 123 -11.73 6.36 1.73
C PRO A 123 -11.43 5.34 0.61
N PRO A 124 -11.90 4.09 0.75
CA PRO A 124 -11.79 3.08 -0.31
C PRO A 124 -12.33 3.56 -1.66
N GLY A 125 -11.64 3.22 -2.74
CA GLY A 125 -11.92 3.69 -4.10
C GLY A 125 -11.21 4.99 -4.50
N THR A 126 -10.58 5.68 -3.57
CA THR A 126 -9.86 6.93 -3.87
C THR A 126 -8.54 6.65 -4.57
N ARG A 127 -8.29 7.35 -5.68
CA ARG A 127 -7.02 7.29 -6.40
C ARG A 127 -5.96 8.14 -5.72
N VAL A 128 -4.87 7.52 -5.32
CA VAL A 128 -3.74 8.14 -4.64
C VAL A 128 -2.46 7.99 -5.45
N SER A 129 -1.62 9.00 -5.38
CA SER A 129 -0.35 9.15 -6.08
C SER A 129 0.74 9.53 -5.07
N GLY A 130 2.00 9.45 -5.51
CA GLY A 130 3.14 9.87 -4.70
C GLY A 130 2.88 11.20 -4.02
N ASP A 131 3.30 11.29 -2.75
CA ASP A 131 3.12 12.44 -1.86
C ASP A 131 1.71 12.70 -1.34
N ASP A 132 0.68 12.02 -1.84
CA ASP A 132 -0.65 12.11 -1.22
C ASP A 132 -0.63 11.53 0.19
N VAL A 133 -1.31 12.21 1.11
CA VAL A 133 -1.47 11.76 2.49
C VAL A 133 -2.64 10.78 2.53
N ILE A 134 -2.40 9.60 3.14
CA ILE A 134 -3.39 8.52 3.25
C ILE A 134 -3.90 8.36 4.68
N ILE A 135 -3.12 8.78 5.67
CA ILE A 135 -3.47 8.74 7.10
C ILE A 135 -3.08 10.09 7.71
N GLY A 136 -4.09 10.88 8.05
CA GLY A 136 -4.01 12.12 8.81
C GLY A 136 -3.87 11.81 10.30
N LYS A 137 -2.77 12.27 10.88
CA LYS A 137 -2.44 12.04 12.28
C LYS A 137 -1.83 13.29 12.86
N THR A 138 -2.33 13.71 14.01
CA THR A 138 -1.84 14.93 14.66
C THR A 138 -1.51 14.68 16.12
N THR A 139 -0.55 15.46 16.62
CA THR A 139 -0.17 15.46 18.04
C THR A 139 -0.57 16.79 18.66
N SER A 140 -1.33 16.78 19.75
CA SER A 140 -1.67 17.99 20.48
C SER A 140 -0.42 18.59 21.12
N LEU A 141 -0.15 19.87 20.87
CA LEU A 141 0.94 20.58 21.54
C LEU A 141 0.43 21.15 22.87
N PRO A 142 1.21 21.06 23.97
CA PRO A 142 0.83 21.74 25.19
C PRO A 142 0.74 23.25 24.91
N PRO A 143 -0.27 23.95 25.47
CA PRO A 143 -0.31 25.40 25.37
C PRO A 143 0.96 25.96 26.04
N GLU A 144 1.86 26.58 25.27
CA GLU A 144 2.99 27.30 25.85
C GLU A 144 2.45 28.44 26.70
N GLU A 145 2.77 28.43 28.00
CA GLU A 145 2.53 29.57 28.89
C GLU A 145 3.44 30.74 28.47
N ALA A 146 2.86 31.64 27.68
CA ALA A 146 3.13 33.07 27.58
C ALA A 146 4.60 33.56 27.50
N GLN A 147 5.06 33.80 26.26
CA GLN A 147 5.87 34.99 25.92
C GLN A 147 5.41 35.61 24.58
N GLY A 148 4.27 36.31 24.60
CA GLY A 148 3.96 37.40 23.66
C GLY A 148 3.76 37.08 22.17
N LYS A 149 3.76 35.82 21.73
CA LYS A 149 3.41 35.43 20.36
C LYS A 149 2.14 34.57 20.39
N SER A 150 1.15 34.93 19.56
CA SER A 150 -0.09 34.17 19.43
C SER A 150 0.22 32.69 19.22
N VAL A 151 -0.43 31.81 19.98
CA VAL A 151 -0.40 30.36 19.75
C VAL A 151 -1.02 30.10 18.37
N ARG A 152 -0.19 30.10 17.33
CA ARG A 152 -0.67 30.05 15.95
C ARG A 152 -1.07 28.63 15.54
N PHE A 153 -0.56 27.62 16.23
CA PHE A 153 -0.80 26.22 15.93
C PHE A 153 -1.06 25.45 17.23
N THR A 154 -2.13 24.65 17.25
CA THR A 154 -2.54 23.80 18.38
C THR A 154 -2.03 22.38 18.24
N ASN A 155 -1.83 21.94 16.99
CA ASN A 155 -1.50 20.56 16.64
C ASN A 155 -0.19 20.52 15.85
N LYS A 156 0.51 19.39 15.90
CA LYS A 156 1.67 19.09 15.04
C LYS A 156 1.34 17.91 14.13
N ASP A 157 1.71 18.02 12.86
CA ASP A 157 1.44 16.95 11.89
C ASP A 157 2.41 15.77 12.05
N HIS A 158 1.84 14.57 12.12
CA HIS A 158 2.53 13.29 12.12
C HIS A 158 1.91 12.32 11.09
N SER A 159 1.21 12.86 10.09
CA SER A 159 0.56 12.11 9.02
C SER A 159 1.51 11.19 8.26
N THR A 160 0.94 10.14 7.68
CA THR A 160 1.62 9.16 6.84
C THR A 160 1.23 9.38 5.38
N SER A 161 2.23 9.65 4.55
CA SER A 161 2.09 9.85 3.09
C SER A 161 2.51 8.62 2.29
N LEU A 162 2.00 8.52 1.07
CA LEU A 162 2.42 7.51 0.12
C LEU A 162 3.90 7.70 -0.29
N ARG A 163 4.56 6.63 -0.74
CA ARG A 163 5.90 6.75 -1.32
C ARG A 163 5.82 7.44 -2.69
N HIS A 164 6.74 8.35 -2.97
CA HIS A 164 6.83 9.12 -4.22
C HIS A 164 6.74 8.27 -5.51
N SER A 165 7.29 7.06 -5.51
CA SER A 165 7.34 6.18 -6.69
C SER A 165 6.11 5.28 -6.88
N GLU A 166 5.08 5.42 -6.04
CA GLU A 166 3.92 4.54 -6.01
C GLU A 166 2.65 5.31 -6.35
N THR A 167 1.77 4.64 -7.09
CA THR A 167 0.43 5.14 -7.42
C THR A 167 -0.54 3.98 -7.34
N GLY A 168 -1.77 4.23 -6.93
CA GLY A 168 -2.73 3.16 -6.71
C GLY A 168 -4.11 3.67 -6.34
N ILE A 169 -4.95 2.73 -5.93
CA ILE A 169 -6.30 3.00 -5.45
C ILE A 169 -6.38 2.38 -4.07
N VAL A 170 -6.97 3.08 -3.11
CA VAL A 170 -7.23 2.50 -1.78
C VAL A 170 -8.26 1.39 -1.95
N ASP A 171 -7.90 0.16 -1.61
CA ASP A 171 -8.79 -1.01 -1.70
C ASP A 171 -9.64 -1.14 -0.43
N GLN A 172 -9.00 -1.11 0.74
CA GLN A 172 -9.68 -1.30 2.03
C GLN A 172 -9.02 -0.48 3.15
N VAL A 173 -9.84 -0.02 4.09
CA VAL A 173 -9.39 0.65 5.31
C VAL A 173 -9.93 -0.14 6.50
N LEU A 174 -9.04 -0.61 7.36
CA LEU A 174 -9.38 -1.31 8.59
C LEU A 174 -9.08 -0.41 9.79
N LEU A 175 -10.09 -0.21 10.62
CA LEU A 175 -10.00 0.47 11.90
C LEU A 175 -10.22 -0.54 13.01
N THR A 176 -9.29 -0.62 13.95
CA THR A 176 -9.38 -1.51 15.12
C THR A 176 -8.69 -0.86 16.31
N THR A 177 -8.76 -1.51 17.47
CA THR A 177 -7.96 -1.15 18.64
C THR A 177 -6.82 -2.15 18.83
N ASN A 178 -5.67 -1.64 19.24
CA ASN A 178 -4.54 -2.46 19.68
C ASN A 178 -4.80 -3.11 21.04
N ALA A 179 -3.88 -3.98 21.48
CA ALA A 179 -3.93 -4.62 22.80
C ALA A 179 -4.00 -3.60 23.96
N ASP A 180 -3.42 -2.41 23.78
CA ASP A 180 -3.42 -1.31 24.76
C ASP A 180 -4.68 -0.42 24.71
N GLY A 181 -5.67 -0.80 23.88
CA GLY A 181 -6.93 -0.05 23.69
C GLY A 181 -6.78 1.24 22.87
N LEU A 182 -5.65 1.44 22.20
CA LEU A 182 -5.39 2.60 21.32
C LEU A 182 -5.92 2.35 19.92
N ARG A 183 -6.35 3.41 19.21
CA ARG A 183 -6.84 3.26 17.83
C ARG A 183 -5.66 2.87 16.93
N PHE A 184 -5.94 1.92 16.05
CA PHE A 184 -5.01 1.37 15.08
C PHE A 184 -5.69 1.35 13.73
N VAL A 185 -4.99 1.84 12.72
CA VAL A 185 -5.48 1.87 11.35
C VAL A 185 -4.55 1.07 10.45
N LYS A 186 -5.15 0.38 9.48
CA LYS A 186 -4.44 -0.24 8.37
C LYS A 186 -5.14 0.09 7.06
N VAL A 187 -4.44 0.83 6.21
CA VAL A 187 -4.90 1.21 4.87
C VAL A 187 -4.25 0.28 3.86
N TRP A 188 -5.04 -0.38 3.03
CA TRP A 188 -4.61 -1.33 2.01
C TRP A 188 -4.93 -0.78 0.62
N MET A 189 -3.96 -0.87 -0.28
CA MET A 189 -4.00 -0.29 -1.63
C MET A 189 -3.24 -1.15 -2.63
#